data_AF-A0A833SJM3-F1
#
_entry.id   AF-A0A833SJM3-F1
#
_cell.length_a   1.000
_cell.length_b   1.000
_cell.length_c   1.000
_cell.angle_alpha   90.00
_cell.angle_beta   90.00
_cell.angle_gamma   90.00
#
_symmetry.space_group_name_H-M   'P 1'
#
loop_
_entity.id
_entity.type
_entity.pdbx_description
1 polymer ?
#
loop_
_entity_poly.entity_id
_entity_poly.type
_entity_poly.pdbx_seq_one_letter_code
_entity_poly.pdbx_strand_id
1 'polypeptide(L)'
;MSSEIISGCDYHPGEITAIREKLATIEAQARDQISEREKQIDEISSKQSQNMDIWETFKARSQTCMQSLAMKEGLGQKFGLPKRTAQERYRSEMTRCEARSATINTLLASLDSLVDEGKSYDRSDSLSNVPNLTRDVLPKLMQLRAKIYHRGMYFGFLRNPSQLELKPAEFDPATGRQDEVIRDHEVVDEEDWILAVPFLEFADQVSAKCQEETKALYEQEGKNEELPPPPLWRSICPVRWRKLDHSYCNKKCHIESKWIYQAKQEIRRKISDIFFAFEPLYQSWMDLKTHHTLELRPHYCSPNNGHLLQELEKREKVRSTSTQRALYDIRSLFLADHIQISLSFEARLIRLSHCLMLFLDSSVLSLDDVKPFSGEKLLKRKSLKRLRKVARVKEFGYSHEVKRTAAELQILTQSGEVPRFPLRSWAGIPFFGLQSLWEEVKADIHAKDLARQCYGSDVQTDSSIQNLTCVPLASNDGACVALLTPAHRALIQARDTSYADYITFCREEIRRCLDNLHERMDDEVKWTLGWEKGILRMRQSTSQLA
;
A
#
# COMPACT_ATOMS: atom_id res chain seq x y z
N MET A 1 113.59 -13.91 -94.62
CA MET A 1 112.41 -13.63 -93.76
C MET A 1 112.60 -14.47 -92.51
N SER A 2 112.43 -14.06 -91.27
CA SER A 2 111.91 -12.85 -90.61
C SER A 2 112.03 -13.20 -89.11
N SER A 3 112.65 -12.36 -88.29
CA SER A 3 112.37 -12.13 -86.85
C SER A 3 113.65 -11.84 -86.06
N GLU A 4 113.85 -10.56 -85.77
CA GLU A 4 114.71 -10.09 -84.68
C GLU A 4 114.08 -10.49 -83.34
N ILE A 5 114.90 -11.12 -82.50
CA ILE A 5 114.62 -11.29 -81.07
C ILE A 5 115.21 -10.05 -80.39
N ILE A 6 114.35 -9.15 -79.89
CA ILE A 6 114.79 -8.06 -79.02
C ILE A 6 114.64 -8.50 -77.56
N SER A 7 115.80 -8.43 -76.91
CA SER A 7 116.13 -8.63 -75.50
C SER A 7 115.20 -7.91 -74.50
N GLY A 8 114.87 -8.59 -73.39
CA GLY A 8 114.45 -7.97 -72.13
C GLY A 8 113.05 -8.26 -71.62
N CYS A 9 112.23 -9.00 -72.37
CA CYS A 9 110.94 -9.52 -71.90
C CYS A 9 110.92 -11.04 -72.12
N ASP A 10 110.78 -11.84 -71.05
CA ASP A 10 110.77 -13.32 -71.09
C ASP A 10 109.60 -13.93 -71.86
N TYR A 11 108.71 -13.10 -72.41
CA TYR A 11 107.57 -13.53 -73.19
C TYR A 11 107.75 -13.08 -74.63
N HIS A 12 107.60 -14.02 -75.56
CA HIS A 12 107.66 -13.73 -76.99
C HIS A 12 106.61 -12.65 -77.33
N PRO A 13 106.90 -11.64 -78.18
CA PRO A 13 105.98 -10.54 -78.44
C PRO A 13 104.57 -11.02 -78.81
N GLY A 14 104.47 -12.11 -79.58
CA GLY A 14 103.19 -12.76 -79.93
C GLY A 14 102.41 -13.35 -78.75
N GLU A 15 103.06 -13.81 -77.68
CA GLU A 15 102.41 -14.30 -76.46
C GLU A 15 101.84 -13.15 -75.62
N ILE A 16 102.58 -12.04 -75.54
CA ILE A 16 102.09 -10.81 -74.90
C ILE A 16 100.86 -10.28 -75.65
N THR A 17 100.88 -10.30 -76.99
CA THR A 17 99.71 -9.91 -77.80
C THR A 17 98.54 -10.84 -77.55
N ALA A 18 98.75 -12.16 -77.53
CA ALA A 18 97.69 -13.14 -77.28
C ALA A 18 97.09 -13.05 -75.87
N ILE A 19 97.90 -12.77 -74.84
CA ILE A 19 97.41 -12.55 -73.47
C ILE A 19 96.66 -11.23 -73.38
N ARG A 20 97.14 -10.16 -74.02
CA ARG A 20 96.41 -8.87 -74.09
C ARG A 20 95.07 -9.01 -74.80
N GLU A 21 95.01 -9.81 -75.85
CA GLU A 21 93.78 -10.09 -76.59
C GLU A 21 92.79 -10.91 -75.75
N LYS A 22 93.27 -11.93 -75.02
CA LYS A 22 92.45 -12.68 -74.05
C LYS A 22 91.96 -11.80 -72.89
N LEU A 23 92.82 -10.96 -72.33
CA LEU A 23 92.45 -10.00 -71.27
C LEU A 23 91.44 -8.99 -71.78
N ALA A 24 91.61 -8.45 -72.99
CA ALA A 24 90.64 -7.55 -73.61
C ALA A 24 89.29 -8.25 -73.86
N THR A 25 89.31 -9.54 -74.24
CA THR A 25 88.10 -10.35 -74.41
C THR A 25 87.39 -10.59 -73.08
N ILE A 26 88.13 -10.89 -72.02
CA ILE A 26 87.61 -11.07 -70.66
C ILE A 26 87.10 -9.74 -70.10
N GLU A 27 87.80 -8.63 -70.32
CA GLU A 27 87.36 -7.29 -69.93
C GLU A 27 86.08 -6.90 -70.67
N ALA A 28 85.97 -7.20 -71.97
CA ALA A 28 84.75 -6.98 -72.73
C ALA A 28 83.59 -7.82 -72.17
N GLN A 29 83.80 -9.12 -71.92
CA GLN A 29 82.80 -9.99 -71.29
C GLN A 29 82.41 -9.51 -69.89
N ALA A 30 83.36 -9.05 -69.08
CA ALA A 30 83.09 -8.52 -67.75
C ALA A 30 82.28 -7.22 -67.82
N ARG A 31 82.60 -6.31 -68.76
CA ARG A 31 81.81 -5.09 -69.01
C ARG A 31 80.40 -5.40 -69.47
N ASP A 32 80.23 -6.37 -70.37
CA ASP A 32 78.90 -6.80 -70.83
C ASP A 32 78.08 -7.39 -69.68
N GLN A 33 78.69 -8.23 -68.83
CA GLN A 33 78.02 -8.79 -67.65
C GLN A 33 77.70 -7.73 -66.58
N ILE A 34 78.57 -6.73 -66.39
CA ILE A 34 78.30 -5.62 -65.47
C ILE A 34 77.12 -4.79 -66.00
N SER A 35 77.13 -4.45 -67.30
CA SER A 35 76.02 -3.71 -67.93
C SER A 35 74.69 -4.48 -67.86
N GLU A 36 74.72 -5.79 -68.04
CA GLU A 36 73.53 -6.64 -67.91
C GLU A 36 73.02 -6.71 -66.46
N ARG A 37 73.92 -6.81 -65.47
CA ARG A 37 73.55 -6.76 -64.05
C ARG A 37 72.99 -5.40 -63.65
N GLU A 38 73.58 -4.31 -64.12
CA GLU A 38 73.06 -2.95 -63.88
C GLU A 38 71.63 -2.80 -64.41
N LYS A 39 71.36 -3.29 -65.64
CA LYS A 39 69.99 -3.33 -66.18
C LYS A 39 69.04 -4.14 -65.30
N GLN A 40 69.46 -5.31 -64.82
CA GLN A 40 68.63 -6.13 -63.94
C GLN A 40 68.36 -5.46 -62.58
N ILE A 41 69.36 -4.77 -62.01
CA ILE A 41 69.20 -4.00 -60.78
C ILE A 41 68.21 -2.86 -60.99
N ASP A 42 68.33 -2.12 -62.09
CA ASP A 42 67.41 -1.03 -62.44
C ASP A 42 65.98 -1.56 -62.64
N GLU A 43 65.82 -2.70 -63.31
CA GLU A 43 64.53 -3.34 -63.52
C GLU A 43 63.89 -3.81 -62.21
N ILE A 44 64.68 -4.42 -61.31
CA ILE A 44 64.21 -4.85 -59.98
C ILE A 44 63.85 -3.63 -59.13
N SER A 45 64.66 -2.57 -59.14
CA SER A 45 64.40 -1.31 -58.43
C SER A 45 63.10 -0.67 -58.90
N SER A 46 62.88 -0.61 -60.22
CA SER A 46 61.63 -0.12 -60.81
C SER A 46 60.42 -0.96 -60.38
N LYS A 47 60.52 -2.29 -60.40
CA LYS A 47 59.46 -3.21 -59.92
C LYS A 47 59.18 -3.04 -58.43
N GLN A 48 60.21 -2.81 -57.62
CA GLN A 48 60.06 -2.57 -56.18
C GLN A 48 59.30 -1.27 -55.92
N SER A 49 59.64 -0.17 -56.60
CA SER A 49 58.90 1.10 -56.51
C SER A 49 57.43 0.93 -56.89
N GLN A 50 57.14 0.26 -58.01
CA GLN A 50 55.77 -0.02 -58.44
C GLN A 50 54.99 -0.84 -57.41
N ASN A 51 55.61 -1.87 -56.83
CA ASN A 51 54.96 -2.70 -55.81
C ASN A 51 54.68 -1.92 -54.52
N MET A 52 55.57 -1.01 -54.13
CA MET A 52 55.36 -0.13 -52.98
C MET A 52 54.18 0.82 -53.23
N ASP A 53 54.09 1.42 -54.42
CA ASP A 53 52.96 2.28 -54.79
C ASP A 53 51.63 1.51 -54.78
N ILE A 54 51.63 0.27 -55.32
CA ILE A 54 50.46 -0.61 -55.28
C ILE A 54 50.07 -0.94 -53.84
N TRP A 55 51.06 -1.24 -52.98
CA TRP A 55 50.83 -1.55 -51.58
C TRP A 55 50.24 -0.36 -50.81
N GLU A 56 50.78 0.84 -51.00
CA GLU A 56 50.26 2.07 -50.38
C GLU A 56 48.84 2.37 -50.85
N THR A 57 48.59 2.23 -52.15
CA THR A 57 47.25 2.38 -52.75
C THR A 57 46.27 1.36 -52.17
N PHE A 58 46.67 0.09 -52.05
CA PHE A 58 45.86 -0.97 -51.45
C PHE A 58 45.57 -0.68 -49.98
N LYS A 59 46.59 -0.28 -49.21
CA LYS A 59 46.45 0.03 -47.78
C LYS A 59 45.48 1.19 -47.56
N ALA A 60 45.61 2.26 -48.34
CA ALA A 60 44.68 3.39 -48.31
C ALA A 60 43.24 2.93 -48.63
N ARG A 61 43.06 2.16 -49.72
CA ARG A 61 41.74 1.66 -50.12
C ARG A 61 41.12 0.72 -49.09
N SER A 62 41.91 -0.15 -48.47
CA SER A 62 41.49 -1.07 -47.41
C SER A 62 41.04 -0.30 -46.17
N GLN A 63 41.79 0.71 -45.74
CA GLN A 63 41.42 1.58 -44.62
C GLN A 63 40.12 2.35 -44.90
N THR A 64 39.97 2.94 -46.10
CA THR A 64 38.72 3.61 -46.50
C THR A 64 37.54 2.66 -46.53
N CYS A 65 37.73 1.43 -47.04
CA CYS A 65 36.68 0.41 -47.08
C CYS A 65 36.25 -0.01 -45.66
N MET A 66 37.21 -0.26 -44.76
CA MET A 66 36.92 -0.57 -43.35
C MET A 66 36.17 0.56 -42.66
N GLN A 67 36.57 1.82 -42.88
CA GLN A 67 35.89 2.98 -42.30
C GLN A 67 34.46 3.10 -42.84
N SER A 68 34.26 2.94 -44.15
CA SER A 68 32.92 2.96 -44.77
C SER A 68 32.03 1.84 -44.23
N LEU A 69 32.56 0.61 -44.13
CA LEU A 69 31.83 -0.52 -43.55
C LEU A 69 31.45 -0.25 -42.08
N ALA A 70 32.39 0.26 -41.28
CA ALA A 70 32.15 0.59 -39.88
C ALA A 70 31.11 1.69 -39.71
N MET A 71 31.10 2.70 -40.58
CA MET A 71 30.07 3.74 -40.60
C MET A 71 28.69 3.20 -41.00
N LYS A 72 28.63 2.37 -42.05
CA LYS A 72 27.39 1.82 -42.58
C LYS A 72 26.70 0.88 -41.59
N GLU A 73 27.46 0.00 -40.96
CA GLU A 73 26.94 -0.97 -39.99
C GLU A 73 26.87 -0.43 -38.55
N GLY A 74 27.40 0.78 -38.31
CA GLY A 74 27.49 1.38 -36.98
C GLY A 74 28.34 0.54 -36.02
N LEU A 75 29.53 0.13 -36.47
CA LEU A 75 30.43 -0.76 -35.74
C LEU A 75 31.63 0.00 -35.15
N GLY A 76 32.27 -0.62 -34.15
CA GLY A 76 33.48 -0.09 -33.52
C GLY A 76 33.24 1.00 -32.48
N GLN A 77 34.32 1.56 -31.95
CA GLN A 77 34.24 2.49 -30.82
C GLN A 77 33.63 3.84 -31.20
N LYS A 78 33.99 4.39 -32.37
CA LYS A 78 33.51 5.70 -32.85
C LYS A 78 32.10 5.60 -33.46
N PHE A 79 31.95 4.81 -34.52
CA PHE A 79 30.71 4.76 -35.30
C PHE A 79 29.59 3.94 -34.66
N GLY A 80 29.92 3.02 -33.74
CA GLY A 80 28.93 2.29 -32.94
C GLY A 80 28.55 2.96 -31.62
N LEU A 81 29.12 4.13 -31.28
CA LEU A 81 28.84 4.81 -30.01
C LEU A 81 27.35 5.19 -29.85
N PRO A 82 26.66 5.81 -30.82
CA PRO A 82 25.27 6.22 -30.65
C PRO A 82 24.34 5.03 -30.35
N LYS A 83 24.52 3.92 -31.09
CA LYS A 83 23.76 2.69 -30.90
C LYS A 83 24.02 2.06 -29.53
N ARG A 84 25.27 2.01 -29.08
CA ARG A 84 25.62 1.52 -27.73
C ARG A 84 25.02 2.38 -26.63
N THR A 85 25.11 3.71 -26.76
CA THR A 85 24.49 4.67 -25.83
C THR A 85 22.97 4.48 -25.76
N ALA A 86 22.30 4.35 -26.91
CA ALA A 86 20.86 4.10 -26.96
C ALA A 86 20.48 2.76 -26.33
N GLN A 87 21.21 1.68 -26.64
CA GLN A 87 21.01 0.37 -26.03
C GLN A 87 21.18 0.41 -24.51
N GLU A 88 22.18 1.13 -24.01
CA GLU A 88 22.43 1.23 -22.57
C GLU A 88 21.34 2.04 -21.86
N ARG A 89 20.78 3.07 -22.50
CA ARG A 89 19.61 3.78 -21.99
C ARG A 89 18.38 2.87 -21.93
N TYR A 90 18.13 2.07 -22.97
CA TYR A 90 17.05 1.09 -22.94
C TYR A 90 17.23 0.05 -21.84
N ARG A 91 18.46 -0.45 -21.62
CA ARG A 91 18.78 -1.37 -20.52
C ARG A 91 18.51 -0.75 -19.16
N SER A 92 19.04 0.46 -18.93
CA SER A 92 18.81 1.21 -17.69
C SER A 92 17.32 1.40 -17.41
N GLU A 93 16.55 1.72 -18.44
CA GLU A 93 15.11 1.92 -18.33
C GLU A 93 14.35 0.62 -18.05
N MET A 94 14.75 -0.49 -18.69
CA MET A 94 14.18 -1.81 -18.42
C MET A 94 14.46 -2.24 -16.97
N THR A 95 15.69 -2.07 -16.49
CA THR A 95 16.07 -2.35 -15.10
C THR A 95 15.23 -1.52 -14.12
N ARG A 96 15.03 -0.22 -14.40
CA ARG A 96 14.16 0.66 -13.60
C ARG A 96 12.72 0.14 -13.57
N CYS A 97 12.21 -0.32 -14.70
CA CYS A 97 10.86 -0.88 -14.80
C CYS A 97 10.70 -2.19 -13.99
N GLU A 98 11.69 -3.08 -14.08
CA GLU A 98 11.72 -4.32 -13.31
C GLU A 98 11.79 -4.07 -11.81
N ALA A 99 12.63 -3.13 -11.37
CA ALA A 99 12.72 -2.72 -9.97
C ALA A 99 11.38 -2.20 -9.44
N ARG A 100 10.71 -1.29 -10.17
CA ARG A 100 9.35 -0.81 -9.82
C ARG A 100 8.34 -1.95 -9.75
N SER A 101 8.45 -2.94 -10.65
CA SER A 101 7.61 -4.13 -10.60
C SER A 101 7.85 -5.00 -9.38
N ALA A 102 9.11 -5.16 -8.98
CA ALA A 102 9.48 -5.90 -7.78
C ALA A 102 8.90 -5.23 -6.53
N THR A 103 8.99 -3.91 -6.41
CA THR A 103 8.40 -3.15 -5.30
C THR A 103 6.89 -3.39 -5.16
N ILE A 104 6.14 -3.37 -6.27
CA ILE A 104 4.70 -3.69 -6.27
C ILE A 104 4.46 -5.12 -5.75
N ASN A 105 5.26 -6.09 -6.20
CA ASN A 105 5.12 -7.48 -5.74
C ASN A 105 5.46 -7.63 -4.25
N THR A 106 6.48 -6.92 -3.75
CA THR A 106 6.83 -6.90 -2.32
C THR A 106 5.72 -6.30 -1.48
N LEU A 107 5.08 -5.22 -1.94
CA LEU A 107 3.92 -4.63 -1.25
C LEU A 107 2.74 -5.61 -1.19
N LEU A 108 2.43 -6.28 -2.31
CA LEU A 108 1.40 -7.32 -2.35
C LEU A 108 1.71 -8.49 -1.43
N ALA A 109 2.94 -8.99 -1.42
CA ALA A 109 3.36 -10.07 -0.53
C ALA A 109 3.30 -9.66 0.95
N SER A 110 3.66 -8.41 1.27
CA SER A 110 3.55 -7.87 2.62
C SER A 110 2.10 -7.74 3.07
N LEU A 111 1.19 -7.30 2.19
CA LEU A 111 -0.24 -7.28 2.48
C LEU A 111 -0.79 -8.69 2.70
N ASP A 112 -0.31 -9.67 1.94
CA ASP A 112 -0.72 -11.07 2.08
C ASP A 112 -0.28 -11.65 3.43
N SER A 113 0.98 -11.40 3.84
CA SER A 113 1.49 -11.80 5.16
C SER A 113 0.66 -11.20 6.30
N LEU A 114 0.37 -9.89 6.23
CA LEU A 114 -0.41 -9.19 7.26
C LEU A 114 -1.84 -9.75 7.37
N VAL A 115 -2.44 -10.16 6.25
CA VAL A 115 -3.77 -10.76 6.22
C VAL A 115 -3.74 -12.17 6.80
N ASP A 116 -2.71 -12.97 6.51
CA ASP A 116 -2.59 -14.35 6.99
C ASP A 116 -2.21 -14.41 8.48
N GLU A 117 -1.29 -13.56 8.93
CA GLU A 117 -1.05 -13.31 10.37
C GLU A 117 -2.35 -12.86 11.05
N GLY A 118 -3.11 -11.98 10.39
CA GLY A 118 -4.45 -11.55 10.78
C GLY A 118 -5.37 -12.69 11.20
N LYS A 119 -5.43 -13.78 10.39
CA LYS A 119 -6.27 -14.96 10.63
C LYS A 119 -5.77 -15.84 11.77
N SER A 120 -4.46 -15.85 12.04
CA SER A 120 -3.87 -16.69 13.10
C SER A 120 -4.18 -16.16 14.50
N TYR A 121 -4.34 -14.84 14.65
CA TYR A 121 -4.61 -14.21 15.95
C TYR A 121 -6.03 -14.43 16.48
N ASP A 122 -7.00 -14.77 15.63
CA ASP A 122 -8.36 -15.16 16.08
C ASP A 122 -8.37 -16.43 16.96
N ARG A 123 -7.21 -17.12 17.10
CA ARG A 123 -7.06 -18.33 17.94
C ARG A 123 -6.20 -18.16 19.20
N SER A 124 -5.52 -17.04 19.41
CA SER A 124 -4.62 -16.89 20.57
C SER A 124 -4.88 -15.61 21.35
N ASP A 125 -5.29 -15.74 22.62
CA ASP A 125 -5.61 -14.67 23.60
C ASP A 125 -4.40 -13.81 24.05
N SER A 126 -3.34 -13.73 23.25
CA SER A 126 -2.11 -13.01 23.59
C SER A 126 -2.31 -11.49 23.49
N LEU A 127 -2.65 -10.86 24.62
CA LEU A 127 -3.08 -9.46 24.79
C LEU A 127 -2.01 -8.37 24.59
N SER A 128 -0.72 -8.69 24.46
CA SER A 128 0.35 -7.71 24.69
C SER A 128 0.93 -7.01 23.44
N ASN A 129 0.62 -7.45 22.22
CA ASN A 129 1.09 -6.80 20.99
C ASN A 129 0.11 -7.06 19.85
N VAL A 130 -1.05 -6.39 19.86
CA VAL A 130 -1.91 -6.38 18.66
C VAL A 130 -1.37 -5.31 17.73
N PRO A 131 -0.65 -5.65 16.63
CA PRO A 131 -0.19 -4.66 15.67
C PRO A 131 -1.38 -3.83 15.17
N ASN A 132 -1.18 -2.52 15.07
CA ASN A 132 -2.21 -1.60 14.58
C ASN A 132 -2.32 -1.81 13.07
N LEU A 133 -3.06 -2.84 12.66
CA LEU A 133 -3.18 -3.28 11.28
C LEU A 133 -3.66 -2.15 10.35
N THR A 134 -4.40 -1.17 10.87
CA THR A 134 -4.70 0.10 10.17
C THR A 134 -3.44 0.80 9.70
N ARG A 135 -2.50 0.98 10.62
CA ARG A 135 -1.23 1.67 10.43
C ARG A 135 -0.28 0.87 9.55
N ASP A 136 -0.46 -0.46 9.47
CA ASP A 136 0.37 -1.30 8.62
C ASP A 136 -0.21 -1.47 7.21
N VAL A 137 -1.54 -1.62 7.10
CA VAL A 137 -2.23 -1.95 5.84
C VAL A 137 -2.60 -0.69 5.06
N LEU A 138 -3.12 0.35 5.72
CA LEU A 138 -3.58 1.55 5.03
C LEU A 138 -2.45 2.25 4.26
N PRO A 139 -1.25 2.46 4.84
CA PRO A 139 -0.12 3.03 4.11
C PRO A 139 0.30 2.17 2.91
N LYS A 140 0.37 0.84 3.08
CA LYS A 140 0.70 -0.07 1.98
C LYS A 140 -0.33 -0.03 0.86
N LEU A 141 -1.62 0.12 1.18
CA LEU A 141 -2.68 0.31 0.18
C LEU A 141 -2.56 1.64 -0.56
N MET A 142 -2.22 2.73 0.15
CA MET A 142 -1.95 4.04 -0.45
C MET A 142 -0.77 3.97 -1.44
N GLN A 143 0.36 3.37 -1.04
CA GLN A 143 1.52 3.15 -1.91
C GLN A 143 1.19 2.29 -3.11
N LEU A 144 0.49 1.16 -2.88
CA LEU A 144 0.16 0.23 -3.95
C LEU A 144 -0.77 0.87 -4.98
N ARG A 145 -1.76 1.64 -4.52
CA ARG A 145 -2.63 2.44 -5.38
C ARG A 145 -1.82 3.41 -6.25
N ALA A 146 -0.91 4.16 -5.65
CA ALA A 146 -0.07 5.11 -6.37
C ALA A 146 0.81 4.42 -7.42
N LYS A 147 1.56 3.39 -7.01
CA LYS A 147 2.46 2.65 -7.92
C LYS A 147 1.73 2.01 -9.09
N ILE A 148 0.52 1.47 -8.88
CA ILE A 148 -0.29 0.90 -9.97
C ILE A 148 -0.73 1.99 -10.95
N TYR A 149 -1.21 3.13 -10.45
CA TYR A 149 -1.63 4.26 -11.28
C TYR A 149 -0.47 4.80 -12.14
N HIS A 150 0.65 5.15 -11.51
CA HIS A 150 1.80 5.72 -12.22
C HIS A 150 2.44 4.73 -13.20
N ARG A 151 2.46 3.44 -12.86
CA ARG A 151 2.87 2.39 -13.82
C ARG A 151 1.92 2.32 -15.01
N GLY A 152 0.62 2.47 -14.80
CA GLY A 152 -0.37 2.52 -15.87
C GLY A 152 -0.22 3.72 -16.79
N MET A 153 0.05 4.89 -16.21
CA MET A 153 0.37 6.11 -16.94
C MET A 153 1.65 5.96 -17.77
N TYR A 154 2.72 5.45 -17.14
CA TYR A 154 4.01 5.24 -17.79
C TYR A 154 3.93 4.36 -19.03
N PHE A 155 3.15 3.27 -19.01
CA PHE A 155 2.97 2.42 -20.19
C PHE A 155 1.87 2.90 -21.15
N GLY A 156 1.11 3.93 -20.80
CA GLY A 156 0.03 4.47 -21.63
C GLY A 156 -1.15 3.52 -21.86
N PHE A 157 -1.28 2.44 -21.06
CA PHE A 157 -2.33 1.43 -21.25
C PHE A 157 -3.66 1.80 -20.61
N LEU A 158 -3.71 2.81 -19.74
CA LEU A 158 -4.97 3.28 -19.17
C LEU A 158 -5.81 3.96 -20.25
N ARG A 159 -7.05 3.49 -20.45
CA ARG A 159 -8.01 4.14 -21.34
C ARG A 159 -8.63 5.39 -20.74
N ASN A 160 -8.82 5.37 -19.43
CA ASN A 160 -9.53 6.39 -18.68
C ASN A 160 -8.67 6.91 -17.50
N PRO A 161 -7.50 7.52 -17.78
CA PRO A 161 -6.56 7.94 -16.75
C PRO A 161 -7.11 9.00 -15.80
N SER A 162 -7.88 9.99 -16.27
CA SER A 162 -8.42 11.06 -15.40
C SER A 162 -9.38 10.53 -14.34
N GLN A 163 -10.12 9.46 -14.65
CA GLN A 163 -11.02 8.79 -13.70
C GLN A 163 -10.27 7.92 -12.67
N LEU A 164 -8.99 7.63 -12.89
CA LEU A 164 -8.13 6.85 -12.00
C LEU A 164 -7.16 7.72 -11.20
N GLU A 165 -7.20 9.03 -11.43
CA GLU A 165 -6.32 9.98 -10.77
C GLU A 165 -6.42 9.84 -9.25
N LEU A 166 -5.26 9.89 -8.61
CA LEU A 166 -5.13 9.69 -7.18
C LEU A 166 -5.71 10.89 -6.45
N LYS A 167 -6.88 10.70 -5.85
CA LYS A 167 -7.44 11.68 -4.92
C LYS A 167 -6.67 11.60 -3.60
N PRO A 168 -6.21 12.74 -3.04
CA PRO A 168 -5.59 12.79 -1.73
C PRO A 168 -6.50 12.16 -0.68
N ALA A 169 -5.94 11.21 0.05
CA ALA A 169 -6.58 10.50 1.13
C ALA A 169 -5.88 10.84 2.44
N GLU A 170 -6.70 11.15 3.44
CA GLU A 170 -6.27 11.35 4.82
C GLU A 170 -7.15 10.49 5.71
N PHE A 171 -6.50 9.72 6.58
CA PHE A 171 -7.18 8.95 7.61
C PHE A 171 -6.73 9.46 8.97
N ASP A 172 -7.67 10.08 9.69
CA ASP A 172 -7.51 10.47 11.09
C ASP A 172 -8.38 9.54 11.95
N PRO A 173 -7.81 8.74 12.87
CA PRO A 173 -8.56 7.82 13.71
C PRO A 173 -9.48 8.47 14.75
N ALA A 174 -9.56 9.81 14.80
CA ALA A 174 -10.41 10.57 15.73
C ALA A 174 -10.02 10.43 17.21
N THR A 175 -8.79 10.00 17.49
CA THR A 175 -8.23 9.86 18.85
C THR A 175 -7.69 11.18 19.43
N GLY A 176 -7.67 12.25 18.62
CA GLY A 176 -7.12 13.55 19.00
C GLY A 176 -5.58 13.62 19.01
N ARG A 177 -4.90 12.53 18.61
CA ARG A 177 -3.44 12.44 18.52
C ARG A 177 -3.00 12.65 17.08
N GLN A 178 -2.25 13.73 16.81
CA GLN A 178 -1.77 14.05 15.46
C GLN A 178 -0.83 12.96 14.90
N ASP A 179 -0.07 12.27 15.76
CA ASP A 179 0.89 11.23 15.36
C ASP A 179 0.23 9.94 14.80
N GLU A 180 -1.10 9.84 14.87
CA GLU A 180 -1.86 8.69 14.37
C GLU A 180 -2.56 8.95 13.03
N VAL A 181 -2.43 10.17 12.49
CA VAL A 181 -2.98 10.54 11.18
C VAL A 181 -2.09 9.95 10.08
N ILE A 182 -2.72 9.35 9.06
CA ILE A 182 -2.03 8.77 7.91
C ILE A 182 -2.42 9.58 6.67
N ARG A 183 -1.44 10.20 6.03
CA ARG A 183 -1.64 11.04 4.83
C ARG A 183 -0.94 10.44 3.63
N ASP A 184 -1.56 10.52 2.45
CA ASP A 184 -0.96 10.02 1.20
C ASP A 184 0.46 10.55 0.95
N HIS A 185 0.71 11.84 1.18
CA HIS A 185 2.01 12.47 0.85
C HIS A 185 3.15 12.04 1.78
N GLU A 186 2.85 11.54 2.97
CA GLU A 186 3.86 11.04 3.91
C GLU A 186 4.27 9.61 3.57
N VAL A 187 3.42 8.90 2.82
CA VAL A 187 3.58 7.47 2.57
C VAL A 187 3.98 7.18 1.13
N VAL A 188 3.47 7.94 0.15
CA VAL A 188 3.76 7.73 -1.27
C VAL A 188 5.10 8.36 -1.63
N ASP A 189 6.00 7.55 -2.19
CA ASP A 189 7.35 7.98 -2.59
C ASP A 189 7.30 9.18 -3.55
N GLU A 190 8.20 10.15 -3.37
CA GLU A 190 8.32 11.35 -4.24
C GLU A 190 8.46 10.99 -5.73
N GLU A 191 9.13 9.88 -6.02
CA GLU A 191 9.34 9.37 -7.38
C GLU A 191 8.05 8.96 -8.08
N ASP A 192 7.01 8.61 -7.32
CA ASP A 192 5.69 8.29 -7.87
C ASP A 192 4.92 9.57 -8.19
N TRP A 193 5.14 10.68 -7.46
CA TRP A 193 4.49 11.97 -7.76
C TRP A 193 4.99 12.63 -9.05
N ILE A 194 6.25 12.38 -9.42
CA ILE A 194 6.82 12.89 -10.66
C ILE A 194 6.36 11.99 -11.81
N LEU A 195 5.44 12.49 -12.64
CA LEU A 195 4.99 11.79 -13.84
C LEU A 195 6.19 11.50 -14.75
N ALA A 196 6.60 10.23 -14.78
CA ALA A 196 7.60 9.77 -15.72
C ALA A 196 7.07 9.95 -17.15
N VAL A 197 7.96 10.43 -18.04
CA VAL A 197 7.71 10.43 -19.49
C VAL A 197 7.20 9.03 -19.89
N PRO A 198 6.06 8.94 -20.61
CA PRO A 198 5.54 7.66 -21.08
C PRO A 198 6.62 6.84 -21.79
N PHE A 199 6.63 5.53 -21.61
CA PHE A 199 7.66 4.64 -22.15
C PHE A 199 7.83 4.77 -23.67
N LEU A 200 6.72 4.95 -24.40
CA LEU A 200 6.77 5.13 -25.85
C LEU A 200 7.42 6.45 -26.23
N GLU A 201 7.12 7.53 -25.52
CA GLU A 201 7.77 8.83 -25.73
C GLU A 201 9.26 8.76 -25.36
N PHE A 202 9.61 8.06 -24.29
CA PHE A 202 11.00 7.78 -23.94
C PHE A 202 11.72 7.03 -25.06
N ALA A 203 11.10 5.99 -25.63
CA ALA A 203 11.67 5.22 -26.73
C ALA A 203 11.86 6.10 -27.98
N ASP A 204 10.89 6.95 -28.29
CA ASP A 204 10.97 7.91 -29.39
C ASP A 204 12.11 8.93 -29.16
N GLN A 205 12.27 9.45 -27.93
CA GLN A 205 13.37 10.36 -27.57
C GLN A 205 14.75 9.69 -27.69
N VAL A 206 14.88 8.45 -27.21
CA VAL A 206 16.14 7.69 -27.32
C VAL A 206 16.47 7.42 -28.78
N SER A 207 15.48 7.07 -29.59
CA SER A 207 15.68 6.86 -31.03
C SER A 207 16.03 8.15 -31.76
N ALA A 208 15.31 9.25 -31.51
CA ALA A 208 15.59 10.55 -32.11
C ALA A 208 17.01 11.00 -31.80
N LYS A 209 17.44 10.91 -30.53
CA LYS A 209 18.80 11.26 -30.16
C LYS A 209 19.85 10.35 -30.80
N CYS A 210 19.57 9.05 -30.92
CA CYS A 210 20.47 8.14 -31.63
C CYS A 210 20.62 8.53 -33.11
N GLN A 211 19.54 8.98 -33.76
CA GLN A 211 19.56 9.45 -35.14
C GLN A 211 20.32 10.76 -35.27
N GLU A 212 20.11 11.73 -34.37
CA GLU A 212 20.85 12.99 -34.33
C GLU A 212 22.35 12.76 -34.13
N GLU A 213 22.73 11.93 -33.16
CA GLU A 213 24.13 11.58 -32.91
C GLU A 213 24.75 10.85 -34.11
N THR A 214 23.99 10.00 -34.81
CA THR A 214 24.45 9.34 -36.04
C THR A 214 24.62 10.35 -37.18
N LYS A 215 23.67 11.27 -37.35
CA LYS A 215 23.75 12.33 -38.37
C LYS A 215 24.96 13.23 -38.15
N ALA A 216 25.19 13.64 -36.90
CA ALA A 216 26.37 14.43 -36.53
C ALA A 216 27.69 13.70 -36.86
N LEU A 217 27.75 12.37 -36.70
CA LEU A 217 28.93 11.58 -37.10
C LEU A 217 29.14 11.56 -38.61
N TYR A 218 28.08 11.45 -39.40
CA TYR A 218 28.18 11.50 -40.87
C TYR A 218 28.56 12.90 -41.37
N GLU A 219 28.06 13.95 -40.71
CA GLU A 219 28.43 15.35 -40.98
C GLU A 219 29.91 15.61 -40.72
N GLN A 220 30.45 15.10 -39.59
CA GLN A 220 31.88 15.22 -39.27
C GLN A 220 32.80 14.52 -40.27
N GLU A 221 32.32 13.44 -40.90
CA GLU A 221 33.08 12.66 -41.89
C GLU A 221 32.85 13.16 -43.33
N GLY A 222 32.01 14.19 -43.54
CA GLY A 222 31.71 14.74 -44.86
C GLY A 222 30.87 13.82 -45.76
N LYS A 223 30.16 12.85 -45.19
CA LYS A 223 29.43 11.78 -45.93
C LYS A 223 27.91 11.88 -45.78
N ASN A 224 27.37 13.09 -45.73
CA ASN A 224 25.93 13.31 -45.52
C ASN A 224 25.02 12.63 -46.55
N GLU A 225 25.51 12.41 -47.77
CA GLU A 225 24.76 11.74 -48.84
C GLU A 225 24.65 10.22 -48.65
N GLU A 226 25.53 9.61 -47.83
CA GLU A 226 25.53 8.18 -47.54
C GLU A 226 24.63 7.81 -46.33
N LEU A 227 23.85 8.76 -45.80
CA LEU A 227 23.00 8.52 -44.64
C LEU A 227 21.95 7.44 -44.98
N PRO A 228 21.94 6.29 -44.28
CA PRO A 228 20.89 5.31 -44.50
C PRO A 228 19.52 5.92 -44.12
N PRO A 229 18.45 5.60 -44.85
CA PRO A 229 17.11 6.02 -44.47
C PRO A 229 16.79 5.50 -43.06
N PRO A 230 16.04 6.26 -42.25
CA PRO A 230 15.75 5.88 -40.87
C PRO A 230 15.17 4.45 -40.85
N PRO A 231 15.75 3.52 -40.06
CA PRO A 231 15.26 2.16 -40.02
C PRO A 231 13.83 2.15 -39.47
N LEU A 232 13.00 1.22 -39.95
CA LEU A 232 11.69 0.90 -39.36
C LEU A 232 11.92 0.04 -38.11
N TRP A 233 12.32 0.63 -36.98
CA TRP A 233 12.60 -0.09 -35.71
C TRP A 233 11.34 -0.50 -34.93
N ARG A 234 10.15 -0.54 -35.58
CA ARG A 234 8.87 -0.89 -34.93
C ARG A 234 8.70 -2.36 -34.51
N SER A 235 9.71 -3.23 -34.63
CA SER A 235 9.58 -4.65 -34.31
C SER A 235 10.56 -5.11 -33.23
N ILE A 236 10.31 -4.72 -31.97
CA ILE A 236 10.81 -5.45 -30.80
C ILE A 236 9.61 -5.74 -29.88
N CYS A 237 9.43 -7.02 -29.57
CA CYS A 237 8.24 -7.63 -28.96
C CYS A 237 7.92 -7.18 -27.51
N PRO A 238 6.65 -7.24 -27.08
CA PRO A 238 6.25 -7.14 -25.68
C PRO A 238 6.02 -8.52 -25.02
N VAL A 239 6.47 -8.69 -23.77
CA VAL A 239 6.19 -9.88 -22.93
C VAL A 239 5.22 -9.54 -21.79
N ARG A 240 4.06 -10.20 -21.86
CA ARG A 240 3.27 -10.91 -20.81
C ARG A 240 3.13 -10.28 -19.40
N TRP A 241 1.99 -9.64 -19.15
CA TRP A 241 1.43 -9.42 -17.80
C TRP A 241 -0.07 -9.75 -17.78
N ARG A 242 -0.49 -10.79 -17.04
CA ARG A 242 -1.90 -11.26 -17.04
C ARG A 242 -2.42 -11.78 -15.69
N LYS A 243 -1.75 -11.54 -14.55
CA LYS A 243 -2.04 -12.22 -13.26
C LYS A 243 -2.45 -11.34 -12.06
N LEU A 244 -2.71 -10.04 -12.22
CA LEU A 244 -2.93 -9.13 -11.07
C LEU A 244 -4.40 -9.03 -10.57
N ASP A 245 -5.40 -9.52 -11.31
CA ASP A 245 -6.79 -9.06 -11.12
C ASP A 245 -7.64 -9.81 -10.06
N HIS A 246 -7.23 -11.00 -9.60
CA HIS A 246 -8.06 -11.83 -8.70
C HIS A 246 -7.68 -11.75 -7.21
N SER A 247 -6.49 -11.26 -6.88
CA SER A 247 -5.98 -11.19 -5.50
C SER A 247 -6.58 -10.01 -4.72
N TYR A 248 -6.97 -8.93 -5.42
CA TYR A 248 -7.29 -7.64 -4.82
C TYR A 248 -8.68 -7.55 -4.17
N CYS A 249 -9.63 -8.42 -4.55
CA CYS A 249 -11.04 -8.31 -4.13
C CYS A 249 -11.40 -9.14 -2.88
N ASN A 250 -10.77 -10.28 -2.64
CA ASN A 250 -11.09 -11.14 -1.49
C ASN A 250 -10.41 -10.70 -0.17
N LYS A 251 -9.43 -9.77 -0.22
CA LYS A 251 -8.59 -9.40 0.93
C LYS A 251 -9.10 -8.18 1.71
N LYS A 252 -10.13 -7.47 1.20
CA LYS A 252 -10.65 -6.24 1.82
C LYS A 252 -11.65 -6.46 2.97
N CYS A 253 -12.29 -7.63 3.08
CA CYS A 253 -13.23 -7.91 4.18
C CYS A 253 -12.55 -8.22 5.53
N HIS A 254 -11.24 -8.49 5.59
CA HIS A 254 -10.57 -8.89 6.84
C HIS A 254 -10.11 -7.72 7.71
N ILE A 255 -10.00 -6.53 7.15
CA ILE A 255 -9.62 -5.34 7.90
C ILE A 255 -10.75 -4.99 8.88
N GLU A 256 -12.00 -4.97 8.44
CA GLU A 256 -13.14 -4.56 9.28
C GLU A 256 -13.39 -5.52 10.46
N SER A 257 -13.28 -6.85 10.25
CA SER A 257 -13.51 -7.84 11.32
C SER A 257 -12.50 -7.74 12.48
N LYS A 258 -11.21 -7.48 12.20
CA LYS A 258 -10.17 -7.38 13.24
C LYS A 258 -10.22 -6.05 13.98
N TRP A 259 -10.75 -5.00 13.36
CA TRP A 259 -10.98 -3.73 14.04
C TRP A 259 -12.10 -3.81 15.05
N ILE A 260 -13.16 -4.54 14.70
CA ILE A 260 -14.19 -4.88 15.67
C ILE A 260 -13.59 -5.67 16.81
N TYR A 261 -12.73 -6.63 16.50
CA TYR A 261 -12.01 -7.35 17.54
C TYR A 261 -11.21 -6.40 18.45
N GLN A 262 -10.45 -5.44 17.90
CA GLN A 262 -9.73 -4.44 18.70
C GLN A 262 -10.66 -3.59 19.57
N ALA A 263 -11.77 -3.09 19.03
CA ALA A 263 -12.74 -2.32 19.79
C ALA A 263 -13.40 -3.16 20.89
N LYS A 264 -13.74 -4.42 20.60
CA LYS A 264 -14.24 -5.40 21.59
C LYS A 264 -13.22 -5.63 22.71
N GLN A 265 -11.94 -5.74 22.37
CA GLN A 265 -10.87 -5.92 23.35
C GLN A 265 -10.59 -4.65 24.17
N GLU A 266 -10.67 -3.48 23.56
CA GLU A 266 -10.54 -2.21 24.28
C GLU A 266 -11.65 -2.04 25.32
N ILE A 267 -12.89 -2.37 24.94
CA ILE A 267 -14.03 -2.45 25.86
C ILE A 267 -13.72 -3.42 27.00
N ARG A 268 -13.34 -4.66 26.69
CA ARG A 268 -13.04 -5.68 27.71
C ARG A 268 -11.92 -5.27 28.66
N ARG A 269 -10.86 -4.66 28.14
CA ARG A 269 -9.75 -4.15 28.94
C ARG A 269 -10.24 -3.07 29.90
N LYS A 270 -11.00 -2.09 29.39
CA LYS A 270 -11.54 -1.00 30.21
C LYS A 270 -12.50 -1.50 31.29
N ILE A 271 -13.35 -2.47 30.95
CA ILE A 271 -14.17 -3.19 31.93
C ILE A 271 -13.27 -3.82 33.00
N SER A 272 -12.28 -4.59 32.57
CA SER A 272 -11.35 -5.27 33.47
C SER A 272 -10.63 -4.30 34.39
N ASP A 273 -10.17 -3.15 33.88
CA ASP A 273 -9.47 -2.13 34.67
C ASP A 273 -10.37 -1.53 35.77
N ILE A 274 -11.63 -1.20 35.41
CA ILE A 274 -12.62 -0.66 36.36
C ILE A 274 -12.92 -1.69 37.46
N PHE A 275 -13.22 -2.94 37.08
CA PHE A 275 -13.55 -3.99 38.04
C PHE A 275 -12.33 -4.44 38.86
N PHE A 276 -11.13 -4.44 38.28
CA PHE A 276 -9.89 -4.76 38.99
C PHE A 276 -9.59 -3.74 40.09
N ALA A 277 -9.84 -2.45 39.83
CA ALA A 277 -9.70 -1.41 40.85
C ALA A 277 -10.81 -1.48 41.92
N PHE A 278 -12.01 -1.90 41.53
CA PHE A 278 -13.16 -1.98 42.42
C PHE A 278 -13.15 -3.19 43.36
N GLU A 279 -12.79 -4.37 42.87
CA GLU A 279 -12.99 -5.63 43.59
C GLU A 279 -12.31 -5.66 44.97
N PRO A 280 -11.06 -5.15 45.15
CA PRO A 280 -10.44 -5.09 46.47
C PRO A 280 -11.20 -4.19 47.46
N LEU A 281 -11.75 -3.07 46.98
CA LEU A 281 -12.56 -2.18 47.81
C LEU A 281 -13.87 -2.86 48.21
N TYR A 282 -14.53 -3.51 47.25
CA TYR A 282 -15.75 -4.27 47.49
C TYR A 282 -15.54 -5.38 48.52
N GLN A 283 -14.46 -6.15 48.37
CA GLN A 283 -14.10 -7.20 49.32
C GLN A 283 -13.87 -6.64 50.73
N SER A 284 -13.19 -5.50 50.86
CA SER A 284 -12.97 -4.86 52.16
C SER A 284 -14.29 -4.48 52.88
N TRP A 285 -15.31 -4.04 52.13
CA TRP A 285 -16.63 -3.77 52.70
C TRP A 285 -17.37 -5.05 53.08
N MET A 286 -17.21 -6.13 52.31
CA MET A 286 -17.80 -7.44 52.65
C MET A 286 -17.14 -8.06 53.91
N ASP A 287 -15.84 -7.87 54.08
CA ASP A 287 -15.13 -8.28 55.28
C ASP A 287 -15.60 -7.48 56.51
N LEU A 288 -15.77 -6.16 56.36
CA LEU A 288 -16.35 -5.30 57.41
C LEU A 288 -17.79 -5.67 57.76
N LYS A 289 -18.63 -5.95 56.75
CA LYS A 289 -20.00 -6.45 56.93
C LYS A 289 -20.01 -7.75 57.75
N THR A 290 -19.12 -8.67 57.42
CA THR A 290 -18.96 -9.94 58.15
C THR A 290 -18.51 -9.67 59.59
N HIS A 291 -17.57 -8.76 59.79
CA HIS A 291 -17.09 -8.38 61.12
C HIS A 291 -18.20 -7.77 61.99
N HIS A 292 -18.96 -6.80 61.46
CA HIS A 292 -20.09 -6.20 62.17
C HIS A 292 -21.17 -7.24 62.51
N THR A 293 -21.38 -8.22 61.64
CA THR A 293 -22.31 -9.34 61.89
C THR A 293 -21.84 -10.22 63.04
N LEU A 294 -20.54 -10.52 63.12
CA LEU A 294 -19.96 -11.31 64.22
C LEU A 294 -19.89 -10.53 65.54
N GLU A 295 -19.78 -9.20 65.45
CA GLU A 295 -19.84 -8.30 66.60
C GLU A 295 -21.27 -8.27 67.21
N LEU A 296 -22.30 -8.40 66.37
CA LEU A 296 -23.69 -8.45 66.82
C LEU A 296 -23.99 -9.73 67.62
N ARG A 297 -23.92 -9.62 68.96
CA ARG A 297 -24.14 -10.73 69.90
C ARG A 297 -25.37 -10.52 70.79
N PRO A 298 -25.92 -11.58 71.42
CA PRO A 298 -27.13 -11.47 72.26
C PRO A 298 -27.01 -10.49 73.44
N HIS A 299 -25.81 -10.25 73.97
CA HIS A 299 -25.60 -9.34 75.11
C HIS A 299 -25.84 -7.85 74.78
N TYR A 300 -25.93 -7.49 73.50
CA TYR A 300 -26.35 -6.14 73.06
C TYR A 300 -27.85 -5.90 73.24
N CYS A 301 -28.65 -6.93 73.54
CA CYS A 301 -30.06 -6.80 73.89
C CYS A 301 -30.29 -6.34 75.35
N SER A 302 -29.22 -6.16 76.15
CA SER A 302 -29.33 -5.63 77.50
C SER A 302 -29.51 -4.09 77.48
N PRO A 303 -30.39 -3.49 78.30
CA PRO A 303 -30.56 -2.03 78.37
C PRO A 303 -29.25 -1.28 78.64
N ASN A 304 -28.33 -1.87 79.39
CA ASN A 304 -27.05 -1.27 79.76
C ASN A 304 -26.07 -1.15 78.58
N ASN A 305 -26.26 -1.94 77.51
CA ASN A 305 -25.39 -1.98 76.33
C ASN A 305 -25.98 -1.24 75.13
N GLY A 306 -27.07 -0.50 75.30
CA GLY A 306 -27.76 0.20 74.21
C GLY A 306 -26.88 1.20 73.45
N HIS A 307 -25.92 1.85 74.13
CA HIS A 307 -24.97 2.77 73.50
C HIS A 307 -24.03 2.07 72.52
N LEU A 308 -23.57 0.84 72.83
CA LEU A 308 -22.70 0.06 71.94
C LEU A 308 -23.47 -0.43 70.70
N LEU A 309 -24.76 -0.75 70.86
CA LEU A 309 -25.64 -1.12 69.75
C LEU A 309 -25.88 0.06 68.80
N GLN A 310 -26.05 1.27 69.33
CA GLN A 310 -26.15 2.49 68.53
C GLN A 310 -24.85 2.79 67.75
N GLU A 311 -23.70 2.58 68.37
CA GLU A 311 -22.41 2.78 67.69
C GLU A 311 -22.19 1.76 66.57
N LEU A 312 -22.55 0.49 66.78
CA LEU A 312 -22.49 -0.54 65.75
C LEU A 312 -23.45 -0.25 64.59
N GLU A 313 -24.69 0.18 64.89
CA GLU A 313 -25.67 0.62 63.88
C GLU A 313 -25.13 1.80 63.06
N LYS A 314 -24.48 2.77 63.70
CA LYS A 314 -23.88 3.92 63.03
C LYS A 314 -22.73 3.50 62.11
N ARG A 315 -21.82 2.65 62.57
CA ARG A 315 -20.71 2.11 61.74
C ARG A 315 -21.24 1.33 60.55
N GLU A 316 -22.25 0.50 60.76
CA GLU A 316 -22.84 -0.30 59.69
C GLU A 316 -23.59 0.57 58.66
N LYS A 317 -24.30 1.60 59.13
CA LYS A 317 -24.95 2.59 58.26
C LYS A 317 -23.93 3.34 57.40
N VAL A 318 -22.80 3.74 57.97
CA VAL A 318 -21.70 4.40 57.23
C VAL A 318 -21.12 3.45 56.17
N ARG A 319 -20.82 2.19 56.52
CA ARG A 319 -20.34 1.19 55.56
C ARG A 319 -21.35 1.01 54.43
N SER A 320 -22.61 0.72 54.75
CA SER A 320 -23.67 0.48 53.76
C SER A 320 -23.85 1.66 52.81
N THR A 321 -23.91 2.88 53.34
CA THR A 321 -24.03 4.11 52.54
C THR A 321 -22.81 4.30 51.62
N SER A 322 -21.60 4.01 52.12
CA SER A 322 -20.37 4.08 51.34
C SER A 322 -20.35 3.03 50.23
N THR A 323 -20.75 1.79 50.50
CA THR A 323 -20.81 0.70 49.53
C THR A 323 -21.83 1.01 48.43
N GLN A 324 -23.03 1.48 48.80
CA GLN A 324 -24.06 1.88 47.84
C GLN A 324 -23.56 3.02 46.94
N ARG A 325 -23.00 4.08 47.52
CA ARG A 325 -22.43 5.20 46.75
C ARG A 325 -21.37 4.72 45.76
N ALA A 326 -20.42 3.89 46.20
CA ALA A 326 -19.38 3.36 45.33
C ALA A 326 -19.94 2.50 44.17
N LEU A 327 -20.98 1.70 44.42
CA LEU A 327 -21.67 0.93 43.37
C LEU A 327 -22.33 1.85 42.33
N TYR A 328 -22.98 2.94 42.77
CA TYR A 328 -23.54 3.95 41.88
C TYR A 328 -22.47 4.67 41.05
N ASP A 329 -21.37 5.07 41.69
CA ASP A 329 -20.25 5.76 41.04
C ASP A 329 -19.61 4.88 39.95
N ILE A 330 -19.40 3.60 40.24
CA ILE A 330 -18.81 2.65 39.27
C ILE A 330 -19.75 2.35 38.13
N ARG A 331 -21.05 2.21 38.40
CA ARG A 331 -22.06 2.07 37.35
C ARG A 331 -22.04 3.27 36.40
N SER A 332 -22.00 4.48 36.94
CA SER A 332 -21.90 5.72 36.17
C SER A 332 -20.61 5.80 35.36
N LEU A 333 -19.46 5.50 35.98
CA LEU A 333 -18.15 5.47 35.32
C LEU A 333 -18.11 4.45 34.18
N PHE A 334 -18.59 3.23 34.43
CA PHE A 334 -18.66 2.16 33.45
C PHE A 334 -19.46 2.60 32.21
N LEU A 335 -20.63 3.21 32.41
CA LEU A 335 -21.47 3.70 31.32
C LEU A 335 -20.82 4.85 30.56
N ALA A 336 -20.22 5.81 31.25
CA ALA A 336 -19.54 6.94 30.63
C ALA A 336 -18.38 6.47 29.71
N ASP A 337 -17.53 5.59 30.23
CA ASP A 337 -16.41 5.02 29.46
C ASP A 337 -16.90 4.23 28.24
N HIS A 338 -17.95 3.42 28.40
CA HIS A 338 -18.52 2.67 27.28
C HIS A 338 -19.10 3.56 26.19
N ILE A 339 -19.87 4.59 26.59
CA ILE A 339 -20.41 5.56 25.65
C ILE A 339 -19.26 6.20 24.87
N GLN A 340 -18.22 6.67 25.55
CA GLN A 340 -17.07 7.30 24.90
C GLN A 340 -16.34 6.36 23.92
N ILE A 341 -16.04 5.12 24.32
CA ILE A 341 -15.37 4.13 23.47
C ILE A 341 -16.22 3.82 22.24
N SER A 342 -17.54 3.67 22.44
CA SER A 342 -18.47 3.35 21.36
C SER A 342 -18.60 4.47 20.32
N LEU A 343 -18.64 5.73 20.78
CA LEU A 343 -18.67 6.91 19.92
C LEU A 343 -17.36 7.08 19.13
N SER A 344 -16.22 6.81 19.78
CA SER A 344 -14.91 6.82 19.14
C SER A 344 -14.83 5.76 18.04
N PHE A 345 -15.29 4.53 18.33
CA PHE A 345 -15.36 3.45 17.35
C PHE A 345 -16.23 3.81 16.14
N GLU A 346 -17.43 4.35 16.36
CA GLU A 346 -18.34 4.78 15.29
C GLU A 346 -17.72 5.82 14.37
N ALA A 347 -17.11 6.86 14.94
CA ALA A 347 -16.41 7.89 14.17
C ALA A 347 -15.26 7.28 13.35
N ARG A 348 -14.48 6.39 13.96
CA ARG A 348 -13.34 5.73 13.30
C ARG A 348 -13.79 4.81 12.16
N LEU A 349 -14.86 4.04 12.36
CA LEU A 349 -15.44 3.14 11.35
C LEU A 349 -15.90 3.89 10.12
N ILE A 350 -16.58 5.03 10.29
CA ILE A 350 -17.03 5.87 9.19
C ILE A 350 -15.84 6.43 8.40
N ARG A 351 -14.86 6.99 9.10
CA ARG A 351 -13.66 7.55 8.46
C ARG A 351 -12.90 6.51 7.67
N LEU A 352 -12.74 5.31 8.22
CA LEU A 352 -12.13 4.17 7.53
C LEU A 352 -12.94 3.78 6.28
N SER A 353 -14.26 3.65 6.42
CA SER A 353 -15.16 3.29 5.33
C SER A 353 -15.05 4.28 4.17
N HIS A 354 -15.04 5.59 4.46
CA HIS A 354 -14.84 6.63 3.45
C HIS A 354 -13.47 6.53 2.78
N CYS A 355 -12.41 6.31 3.55
CA CYS A 355 -11.05 6.14 3.02
C CYS A 355 -10.97 4.92 2.08
N LEU A 356 -11.52 3.77 2.49
CA LEU A 356 -11.54 2.56 1.67
C LEU A 356 -12.40 2.69 0.41
N MET A 357 -13.52 3.42 0.46
CA MET A 357 -14.33 3.75 -0.72
C MET A 357 -13.54 4.62 -1.69
N LEU A 358 -12.86 5.65 -1.21
CA LEU A 358 -12.01 6.51 -2.03
C LEU A 358 -10.86 5.73 -2.69
N PHE A 359 -10.27 4.77 -1.98
CA PHE A 359 -9.29 3.86 -2.57
C PHE A 359 -9.89 2.99 -3.66
N LEU A 360 -11.10 2.46 -3.46
CA LEU A 360 -11.76 1.63 -4.45
C LEU A 360 -12.11 2.43 -5.72
N ASP A 361 -12.59 3.66 -5.58
CA ASP A 361 -12.91 4.54 -6.71
C ASP A 361 -11.69 4.77 -7.63
N SER A 362 -10.50 4.87 -7.04
CA SER A 362 -9.24 5.14 -7.74
C SER A 362 -8.41 3.89 -8.11
N SER A 363 -8.76 2.69 -7.60
CA SER A 363 -7.97 1.47 -7.83
C SER A 363 -8.69 0.34 -8.56
N VAL A 364 -10.03 0.32 -8.59
CA VAL A 364 -10.76 -0.74 -9.28
C VAL A 364 -10.55 -0.58 -10.78
N LEU A 365 -10.02 -1.61 -11.45
CA LEU A 365 -9.84 -1.69 -12.90
C LEU A 365 -10.71 -2.80 -13.49
N SER A 366 -11.29 -2.55 -14.67
CA SER A 366 -11.89 -3.57 -15.54
C SER A 366 -10.90 -3.89 -16.66
N LEU A 367 -11.06 -5.07 -17.27
CA LEU A 367 -10.36 -5.40 -18.51
C LEU A 367 -10.64 -4.38 -19.63
N ASP A 368 -11.79 -3.71 -19.58
CA ASP A 368 -12.18 -2.67 -20.53
C ASP A 368 -11.45 -1.35 -20.32
N ASP A 369 -10.79 -1.15 -19.18
CA ASP A 369 -10.02 0.06 -18.86
C ASP A 369 -8.57 -0.01 -19.33
N VAL A 370 -8.14 -1.20 -19.80
CA VAL A 370 -6.81 -1.45 -20.31
C VAL A 370 -6.85 -1.50 -21.84
N LYS A 371 -5.97 -0.74 -22.50
CA LYS A 371 -5.79 -0.81 -23.95
C LYS A 371 -5.20 -2.19 -24.30
N PRO A 372 -5.80 -2.94 -25.24
CA PRO A 372 -5.24 -4.21 -25.69
C PRO A 372 -3.90 -3.96 -26.39
N PHE A 373 -2.86 -4.67 -25.99
CA PHE A 373 -1.54 -4.58 -26.61
C PHE A 373 -1.53 -4.99 -28.10
N SER A 374 -2.50 -5.81 -28.55
CA SER A 374 -2.58 -6.33 -29.92
C SER A 374 -3.54 -5.55 -30.84
N GLY A 375 -4.16 -4.46 -30.39
CA GLY A 375 -5.13 -3.71 -31.19
C GLY A 375 -6.48 -4.42 -31.44
N GLU A 376 -6.58 -5.72 -31.20
CA GLU A 376 -7.82 -6.48 -31.34
C GLU A 376 -8.78 -6.21 -30.17
N LYS A 377 -9.92 -5.58 -30.50
CA LYS A 377 -11.04 -5.47 -29.56
C LYS A 377 -11.67 -6.86 -29.38
N LEU A 378 -11.34 -7.54 -28.28
CA LEU A 378 -12.03 -8.75 -27.86
C LEU A 378 -13.49 -8.43 -27.50
N LEU A 379 -14.39 -8.52 -28.48
CA LEU A 379 -15.82 -8.39 -28.27
C LEU A 379 -16.32 -9.58 -27.46
N LYS A 380 -16.44 -9.42 -26.13
CA LYS A 380 -17.11 -10.42 -25.28
C LYS A 380 -18.59 -10.50 -25.67
N ARG A 381 -19.00 -11.64 -26.22
CA ARG A 381 -20.40 -11.98 -26.48
C ARG A 381 -21.18 -11.92 -25.16
N LYS A 382 -22.12 -10.98 -25.03
CA LYS A 382 -22.99 -10.88 -23.84
C LYS A 382 -24.12 -11.90 -23.96
N SER A 383 -24.41 -12.64 -22.89
CA SER A 383 -25.54 -13.57 -22.88
C SER A 383 -26.88 -12.82 -22.94
N LEU A 384 -27.89 -13.45 -23.51
CA LEU A 384 -29.21 -12.88 -23.73
C LEU A 384 -29.89 -12.42 -22.41
N LYS A 385 -29.64 -13.14 -21.31
CA LYS A 385 -30.05 -12.75 -19.94
C LYS A 385 -29.42 -11.43 -19.49
N ARG A 386 -28.14 -11.22 -19.83
CA ARG A 386 -27.40 -9.98 -19.51
C ARG A 386 -27.91 -8.82 -20.34
N LEU A 387 -28.19 -9.05 -21.63
CA LEU A 387 -28.79 -8.05 -22.53
C LEU A 387 -30.19 -7.62 -22.05
N ARG A 388 -31.05 -8.57 -21.67
CA ARG A 388 -32.39 -8.28 -21.09
C ARG A 388 -32.30 -7.50 -19.77
N LYS A 389 -31.27 -7.74 -18.95
CA LYS A 389 -31.04 -6.96 -17.72
C LYS A 389 -30.57 -5.53 -18.05
N VAL A 390 -29.65 -5.38 -19.00
CA VAL A 390 -29.18 -4.06 -19.46
C VAL A 390 -30.32 -3.25 -20.09
N ALA A 391 -31.19 -3.89 -20.89
CA ALA A 391 -32.38 -3.25 -21.47
C ALA A 391 -33.34 -2.75 -20.38
N ARG A 392 -33.68 -3.60 -19.39
CA ARG A 392 -34.53 -3.19 -18.26
C ARG A 392 -33.93 -2.04 -17.45
N VAL A 393 -32.62 -2.05 -17.21
CA VAL A 393 -31.93 -0.95 -16.52
C VAL A 393 -31.98 0.34 -17.33
N LYS A 394 -31.91 0.25 -18.66
CA LYS A 394 -32.00 1.41 -19.55
C LYS A 394 -33.42 1.99 -19.64
N GLU A 395 -34.45 1.14 -19.54
CA GLU A 395 -35.87 1.52 -19.60
C GLU A 395 -36.39 2.10 -18.29
N PHE A 396 -36.04 1.50 -17.14
CA PHE A 396 -36.60 1.88 -15.84
C PHE A 396 -35.64 2.71 -14.96
N GLY A 397 -34.37 2.85 -15.37
CA GLY A 397 -33.33 3.44 -14.55
C GLY A 397 -32.97 2.59 -13.33
N TYR A 398 -31.79 2.82 -12.74
CA TYR A 398 -31.49 2.32 -11.39
C TYR A 398 -31.96 3.36 -10.37
N SER A 399 -32.86 2.99 -9.46
CA SER A 399 -33.43 3.89 -8.44
C SER A 399 -32.40 4.56 -7.52
N HIS A 400 -31.21 3.97 -7.38
CA HIS A 400 -30.11 4.47 -6.54
C HIS A 400 -28.92 5.02 -7.35
N GLU A 401 -29.06 5.13 -8.67
CA GLU A 401 -28.02 5.66 -9.53
C GLU A 401 -27.97 7.17 -9.41
N VAL A 402 -26.80 7.70 -9.06
CA VAL A 402 -26.58 9.14 -8.95
C VAL A 402 -26.10 9.64 -10.30
N LYS A 403 -26.76 10.68 -10.81
CA LYS A 403 -26.32 11.33 -12.06
C LYS A 403 -25.00 12.06 -11.79
N ARG A 404 -24.04 11.88 -12.70
CA ARG A 404 -22.80 12.67 -12.70
C ARG A 404 -23.09 14.14 -12.91
N THR A 405 -22.25 14.98 -12.33
CA THR A 405 -22.38 16.43 -12.51
C THR A 405 -22.04 16.82 -13.95
N ALA A 406 -22.59 17.93 -14.44
CA ALA A 406 -22.30 18.42 -15.79
C ALA A 406 -20.80 18.75 -15.97
N ALA A 407 -20.15 19.25 -14.91
CA ALA A 407 -18.72 19.51 -14.89
C ALA A 407 -17.89 18.24 -15.07
N GLU A 408 -18.21 17.15 -14.35
CA GLU A 408 -17.54 15.86 -14.53
C GLU A 408 -17.70 15.33 -15.96
N LEU A 409 -18.90 15.40 -16.53
CA LEU A 409 -19.14 14.96 -17.91
C LEU A 409 -18.38 15.83 -18.93
N GLN A 410 -18.25 17.13 -18.66
CA GLN A 410 -17.48 18.03 -19.51
C GLN A 410 -15.99 17.69 -19.48
N ILE A 411 -15.42 17.41 -18.29
CA ILE A 411 -14.03 16.97 -18.13
C ILE A 411 -13.80 15.67 -18.91
N LEU A 412 -14.67 14.67 -18.72
CA LEU A 412 -14.56 13.40 -19.45
C LEU A 412 -14.62 13.59 -20.97
N THR A 413 -15.49 14.47 -21.44
CA THR A 413 -15.62 14.79 -22.87
C THR A 413 -14.36 15.46 -23.41
N GLN A 414 -13.78 16.41 -22.66
CA GLN A 414 -12.52 17.07 -23.00
C GLN A 414 -11.34 16.08 -23.04
N SER A 415 -11.33 15.10 -22.13
CA SER A 415 -10.32 14.04 -22.08
C SER A 415 -10.56 12.91 -23.09
N GLY A 416 -11.67 12.91 -23.83
CA GLY A 416 -12.06 11.83 -24.75
C GLY A 416 -12.41 10.52 -24.03
N GLU A 417 -12.74 10.59 -22.75
CA GLU A 417 -13.03 9.46 -21.89
C GLU A 417 -14.54 9.18 -21.76
N VAL A 418 -14.88 7.94 -21.41
CA VAL A 418 -16.25 7.54 -21.15
C VAL A 418 -16.37 7.08 -19.69
N PRO A 419 -17.47 7.38 -18.98
CA PRO A 419 -17.69 6.90 -17.63
C PRO A 419 -17.49 5.38 -17.49
N ARG A 420 -16.60 4.97 -16.58
CA ARG A 420 -16.20 3.56 -16.41
C ARG A 420 -17.28 2.71 -15.74
N PHE A 421 -17.82 3.20 -14.63
CA PHE A 421 -18.83 2.54 -13.81
C PHE A 421 -19.95 3.52 -13.45
N PRO A 422 -21.18 3.07 -13.17
CA PRO A 422 -22.22 3.97 -12.67
C PRO A 422 -21.91 4.42 -11.24
N LEU A 423 -22.31 5.64 -10.88
CA LEU A 423 -22.25 6.14 -9.52
C LEU A 423 -23.50 5.70 -8.75
N ARG A 424 -23.32 5.35 -7.48
CA ARG A 424 -24.40 4.95 -6.60
C ARG A 424 -24.33 5.73 -5.30
N SER A 425 -25.50 6.15 -4.81
CA SER A 425 -25.66 6.56 -3.43
C SER A 425 -25.74 5.31 -2.55
N TRP A 426 -24.74 5.14 -1.69
CA TRP A 426 -24.69 4.09 -0.69
C TRP A 426 -25.32 4.62 0.58
N ALA A 427 -26.29 3.88 1.09
CA ALA A 427 -26.93 4.22 2.35
C ALA A 427 -25.92 4.17 3.50
N GLY A 428 -26.17 5.00 4.51
CA GLY A 428 -25.48 4.90 5.78
C GLY A 428 -25.70 3.54 6.45
N ILE A 429 -24.98 3.34 7.54
CA ILE A 429 -25.08 2.11 8.31
C ILE A 429 -26.52 2.00 8.87
N PRO A 430 -27.22 0.86 8.69
CA PRO A 430 -28.56 0.70 9.24
C PRO A 430 -28.53 0.79 10.77
N PHE A 431 -29.48 1.54 11.36
CA PHE A 431 -29.53 1.79 12.80
C PHE A 431 -28.23 2.37 13.37
N PHE A 432 -27.55 3.19 12.57
CA PHE A 432 -26.33 3.87 12.99
C PHE A 432 -26.58 4.74 14.22
N GLY A 433 -25.65 4.68 15.15
CA GLY A 433 -25.71 5.36 16.43
C GLY A 433 -26.24 4.43 17.52
N LEU A 434 -25.36 4.11 18.45
CA LEU A 434 -25.71 3.38 19.68
C LEU A 434 -26.62 4.17 20.62
N GLN A 435 -27.06 5.38 20.26
CA GLN A 435 -27.98 6.19 21.05
C GLN A 435 -29.25 5.41 21.44
N SER A 436 -29.84 4.65 20.52
CA SER A 436 -31.03 3.83 20.83
C SER A 436 -30.73 2.74 21.88
N LEU A 437 -29.57 2.11 21.81
CA LEU A 437 -29.11 1.15 22.82
C LEU A 437 -28.87 1.85 24.16
N TRP A 438 -28.27 3.04 24.15
CA TRP A 438 -27.99 3.79 25.38
C TRP A 438 -29.26 4.26 26.07
N GLU A 439 -30.27 4.70 25.32
CA GLU A 439 -31.58 5.05 25.89
C GLU A 439 -32.33 3.81 26.40
N GLU A 440 -32.24 2.65 25.73
CA GLU A 440 -32.75 1.35 26.22
C GLU A 440 -32.10 1.01 27.59
N VAL A 441 -30.78 1.13 27.68
CA VAL A 441 -30.01 0.83 28.90
C VAL A 441 -30.35 1.79 30.05
N LYS A 442 -30.42 3.10 29.78
CA LYS A 442 -30.83 4.09 30.79
C LYS A 442 -32.24 3.83 31.32
N ALA A 443 -33.17 3.48 30.44
CA ALA A 443 -34.54 3.16 30.82
C ALA A 443 -34.62 1.90 31.69
N ASP A 444 -33.86 0.85 31.36
CA ASP A 444 -33.77 -0.38 32.17
C ASP A 444 -33.22 -0.09 33.58
N ILE A 445 -32.15 0.71 33.67
CA ILE A 445 -31.56 1.11 34.96
C ILE A 445 -32.58 1.89 35.79
N HIS A 446 -33.28 2.85 35.18
CA HIS A 446 -34.29 3.64 35.87
C HIS A 446 -35.46 2.77 36.37
N ALA A 447 -35.92 1.82 35.56
CA ALA A 447 -36.97 0.88 35.96
C ALA A 447 -36.54 0.01 37.15
N LYS A 448 -35.30 -0.49 37.13
CA LYS A 448 -34.71 -1.26 38.24
C LYS A 448 -34.52 -0.43 39.50
N ASP A 449 -34.08 0.83 39.37
CA ASP A 449 -33.92 1.75 40.51
C ASP A 449 -35.29 2.11 41.14
N LEU A 450 -36.33 2.35 40.32
CA LEU A 450 -37.71 2.56 40.80
C LEU A 450 -38.26 1.33 41.53
N ALA A 451 -38.02 0.13 41.00
CA ALA A 451 -38.45 -1.11 41.64
C ALA A 451 -37.83 -1.28 43.04
N ARG A 452 -36.59 -0.79 43.26
CA ARG A 452 -35.95 -0.80 44.59
C ARG A 452 -36.59 0.19 45.56
N GLN A 453 -36.99 1.38 45.12
CA GLN A 453 -37.61 2.39 45.98
C GLN A 453 -38.94 1.90 46.59
N CYS A 454 -39.69 1.03 45.91
CA CYS A 454 -40.92 0.43 46.43
C CYS A 454 -40.72 -0.41 47.71
N TYR A 455 -39.49 -0.81 48.06
CA TYR A 455 -39.19 -1.59 49.26
C TYR A 455 -38.90 -0.76 50.52
N GLY A 456 -39.12 0.56 50.48
CA GLY A 456 -39.17 1.42 51.67
C GLY A 456 -37.84 2.00 52.13
N SER A 457 -36.80 1.97 51.29
CA SER A 457 -35.54 2.66 51.53
C SER A 457 -35.53 4.05 50.89
N ASP A 458 -34.96 5.04 51.60
CA ASP A 458 -34.69 6.41 51.12
C ASP A 458 -33.52 6.40 50.09
N VAL A 459 -33.66 5.59 49.05
CA VAL A 459 -32.64 5.35 48.02
C VAL A 459 -32.69 6.50 47.03
N GLN A 460 -31.64 7.34 47.06
CA GLN A 460 -31.41 8.39 46.08
C GLN A 460 -31.43 7.82 44.67
N THR A 461 -32.32 8.35 43.83
CA THR A 461 -32.29 8.16 42.39
C THR A 461 -30.95 8.69 41.85
N ASP A 462 -30.24 7.85 41.09
CA ASP A 462 -28.94 8.17 40.52
C ASP A 462 -29.08 9.15 39.35
N SER A 463 -29.14 10.45 39.66
CA SER A 463 -29.25 11.53 38.66
C SER A 463 -28.03 11.61 37.75
N SER A 464 -26.90 11.02 38.13
CA SER A 464 -25.66 11.02 37.35
C SER A 464 -25.82 10.31 36.00
N ILE A 465 -26.63 9.24 35.95
CA ILE A 465 -26.87 8.46 34.72
C ILE A 465 -27.74 9.22 33.72
N GLN A 466 -28.72 9.99 34.21
CA GLN A 466 -29.58 10.82 33.36
C GLN A 466 -28.79 11.94 32.66
N ASN A 467 -27.71 12.41 33.31
CA ASN A 467 -26.84 13.46 32.80
C ASN A 467 -25.79 12.95 31.78
N LEU A 468 -25.69 11.64 31.55
CA LEU A 468 -24.76 11.09 30.55
C LEU A 468 -25.23 11.41 29.13
N THR A 469 -24.57 12.35 28.48
CA THR A 469 -24.89 12.77 27.11
C THR A 469 -24.22 11.86 26.08
N CYS A 470 -25.02 11.28 25.18
CA CYS A 470 -24.51 10.55 24.01
C CYS A 470 -24.50 11.50 22.81
N VAL A 471 -23.43 12.31 22.67
CA VAL A 471 -23.25 13.21 21.52
C VAL A 471 -22.46 12.48 20.43
N PRO A 472 -23.02 12.26 19.23
CA PRO A 472 -22.29 11.63 18.13
C PRO A 472 -20.99 12.37 17.80
N LEU A 473 -19.87 11.64 17.73
CA LEU A 473 -18.58 12.17 17.25
C LEU A 473 -18.49 12.16 15.72
N ALA A 474 -19.32 11.36 15.05
CA ALA A 474 -19.42 11.32 13.60
C ALA A 474 -20.42 12.38 13.10
N SER A 475 -20.06 13.06 12.00
CA SER A 475 -20.92 14.07 11.37
C SER A 475 -22.02 13.48 10.48
N ASN A 476 -21.96 12.20 10.16
CA ASN A 476 -22.94 11.49 9.35
C ASN A 476 -23.03 10.00 9.74
N ASP A 477 -23.90 9.27 9.07
CA ASP A 477 -24.18 7.83 9.23
C ASP A 477 -23.29 6.94 8.34
N GLY A 478 -22.25 7.50 7.74
CA GLY A 478 -21.42 6.82 6.74
C GLY A 478 -22.07 6.67 5.37
N ALA A 479 -23.15 7.39 5.07
CA ALA A 479 -23.67 7.49 3.72
C ALA A 479 -22.65 8.18 2.79
N CYS A 480 -22.45 7.62 1.60
CA CYS A 480 -21.50 8.17 0.63
C CYS A 480 -21.94 7.91 -0.80
N VAL A 481 -21.33 8.64 -1.74
CA VAL A 481 -21.51 8.42 -3.19
C VAL A 481 -20.19 7.88 -3.73
N ALA A 482 -20.23 6.69 -4.34
CA ALA A 482 -19.05 6.03 -4.89
C ALA A 482 -19.43 5.16 -6.10
N LEU A 483 -18.44 4.60 -6.79
CA LEU A 483 -18.66 3.74 -7.95
C LEU A 483 -19.39 2.44 -7.56
N LEU A 484 -20.22 1.93 -8.47
CA LEU A 484 -20.93 0.67 -8.28
C LEU A 484 -20.13 -0.50 -8.86
N THR A 485 -19.31 -1.13 -8.02
CA THR A 485 -18.57 -2.36 -8.39
C THR A 485 -18.79 -3.48 -7.36
N PRO A 486 -18.47 -4.74 -7.69
CA PRO A 486 -18.55 -5.84 -6.73
C PRO A 486 -17.72 -5.60 -5.46
N ALA A 487 -16.57 -4.95 -5.59
CA ALA A 487 -15.70 -4.63 -4.45
C ALA A 487 -16.33 -3.60 -3.50
N HIS A 488 -16.99 -2.56 -4.04
CA HIS A 488 -17.74 -1.60 -3.21
C HIS A 488 -18.92 -2.25 -2.48
N ARG A 489 -19.62 -3.19 -3.14
CA ARG A 489 -20.70 -3.96 -2.49
C ARG A 489 -20.18 -4.82 -1.35
N ALA A 490 -19.05 -5.50 -1.57
CA ALA A 490 -18.42 -6.34 -0.56
C ALA A 490 -17.98 -5.50 0.65
N LEU A 491 -17.39 -4.32 0.43
CA LEU A 491 -17.02 -3.40 1.50
C LEU A 491 -18.25 -2.93 2.30
N ILE A 492 -19.31 -2.49 1.64
CA ILE A 492 -20.53 -2.03 2.35
C ILE A 492 -21.19 -3.16 3.12
N GLN A 493 -21.27 -4.36 2.53
CA GLN A 493 -21.80 -5.52 3.23
C GLN A 493 -20.94 -5.90 4.44
N ALA A 494 -19.62 -5.87 4.29
CA ALA A 494 -18.70 -6.18 5.37
C ALA A 494 -18.81 -5.13 6.48
N ARG A 495 -18.87 -3.83 6.17
CA ARG A 495 -19.12 -2.73 7.12
C ARG A 495 -20.40 -2.93 7.91
N ASP A 496 -21.52 -3.19 7.23
CA ASP A 496 -22.83 -3.30 7.87
C ASP A 496 -22.91 -4.55 8.76
N THR A 497 -22.37 -5.68 8.30
CA THR A 497 -22.31 -6.93 9.08
C THR A 497 -21.44 -6.75 10.31
N SER A 498 -20.26 -6.16 10.10
CA SER A 498 -19.29 -5.79 11.12
C SER A 498 -19.94 -4.93 12.22
N TYR A 499 -20.63 -3.86 11.85
CA TYR A 499 -21.26 -2.97 12.82
C TYR A 499 -22.39 -3.67 13.60
N ALA A 500 -23.20 -4.52 12.95
CA ALA A 500 -24.23 -5.30 13.63
C ALA A 500 -23.65 -6.28 14.68
N ASP A 501 -22.52 -6.93 14.35
CA ASP A 501 -21.79 -7.81 15.27
C ASP A 501 -21.18 -7.04 16.45
N TYR A 502 -20.83 -5.77 16.25
CA TYR A 502 -20.36 -4.89 17.31
C TYR A 502 -21.49 -4.45 18.24
N ILE A 503 -22.64 -4.02 17.71
CA ILE A 503 -23.81 -3.65 18.51
C ILE A 503 -24.25 -4.82 19.40
N THR A 504 -24.33 -6.02 18.82
CA THR A 504 -24.74 -7.23 19.55
C THR A 504 -23.80 -7.49 20.73
N PHE A 505 -22.49 -7.42 20.48
CA PHE A 505 -21.49 -7.53 21.54
C PHE A 505 -21.63 -6.47 22.62
N CYS A 506 -21.79 -5.19 22.25
CA CYS A 506 -21.94 -4.11 23.22
C CYS A 506 -23.15 -4.39 24.12
N ARG A 507 -24.28 -4.76 23.53
CA ARG A 507 -25.49 -5.11 24.28
C ARG A 507 -25.27 -6.25 25.27
N GLU A 508 -24.60 -7.33 24.86
CA GLU A 508 -24.30 -8.47 25.72
C GLU A 508 -23.36 -8.11 26.88
N GLU A 509 -22.28 -7.39 26.59
CA GLU A 509 -21.28 -6.98 27.58
C GLU A 509 -21.84 -5.98 28.60
N ILE A 510 -22.62 -5.00 28.13
CA ILE A 510 -23.31 -4.03 28.98
C ILE A 510 -24.27 -4.74 29.93
N ARG A 511 -25.13 -5.62 29.41
CA ARG A 511 -26.08 -6.38 30.23
C ARG A 511 -25.36 -7.21 31.28
N ARG A 512 -24.33 -7.97 30.88
CA ARG A 512 -23.53 -8.80 31.78
C ARG A 512 -22.95 -8.01 32.96
N CYS A 513 -22.37 -6.84 32.69
CA CYS A 513 -21.73 -6.03 33.73
C CYS A 513 -22.76 -5.31 34.61
N LEU A 514 -23.81 -4.76 34.01
CA LEU A 514 -24.85 -4.04 34.74
C LEU A 514 -25.71 -4.97 35.60
N ASP A 515 -26.02 -6.18 35.14
CA ASP A 515 -26.78 -7.16 35.93
C ASP A 515 -25.97 -7.59 37.17
N ASN A 516 -24.65 -7.79 37.04
CA ASN A 516 -23.76 -8.07 38.17
C ASN A 516 -23.75 -6.90 39.18
N LEU A 517 -23.58 -5.66 38.71
CA LEU A 517 -23.64 -4.48 39.59
C LEU A 517 -25.02 -4.34 40.25
N HIS A 518 -26.09 -4.60 39.51
CA HIS A 518 -27.44 -4.55 40.03
C HIS A 518 -27.71 -5.59 41.11
N GLU A 519 -27.25 -6.83 40.93
CA GLU A 519 -27.34 -7.89 41.93
C GLU A 519 -26.62 -7.49 43.22
N ARG A 520 -25.38 -6.98 43.10
CA ARG A 520 -24.60 -6.48 44.26
C ARG A 520 -25.33 -5.33 44.99
N MET A 521 -25.96 -4.43 44.25
CA MET A 521 -26.76 -3.34 44.83
C MET A 521 -28.01 -3.86 45.53
N ASP A 522 -28.73 -4.81 44.93
CA ASP A 522 -29.93 -5.40 45.51
C ASP A 522 -29.62 -6.15 46.81
N ASP A 523 -28.52 -6.90 46.85
CA ASP A 523 -28.06 -7.61 48.04
C ASP A 523 -27.67 -6.65 49.16
N GLU A 524 -27.05 -5.52 48.81
CA GLU A 524 -26.71 -4.47 49.75
C GLU A 524 -27.97 -3.80 50.33
N VAL A 525 -28.96 -3.47 49.50
CA VAL A 525 -30.24 -2.89 49.96
C VAL A 525 -31.03 -3.87 50.83
N LYS A 526 -31.14 -5.14 50.40
CA LYS A 526 -31.80 -6.20 51.19
C LYS A 526 -31.12 -6.37 52.54
N TRP A 527 -29.79 -6.31 52.56
CA TRP A 527 -29.02 -6.38 53.80
C TRP A 527 -29.33 -5.21 54.72
N THR A 528 -29.30 -3.96 54.24
CA THR A 528 -29.62 -2.77 55.05
C THR A 528 -31.01 -2.90 55.67
N LEU A 529 -32.03 -3.25 54.88
CA LEU A 529 -33.39 -3.44 55.36
C LEU A 529 -33.51 -4.57 56.39
N GLY A 530 -32.80 -5.68 56.16
CA GLY A 530 -32.76 -6.82 57.08
C GLY A 530 -32.09 -6.45 58.41
N TRP A 531 -30.96 -5.75 58.34
CA TRP A 531 -30.21 -5.25 59.48
C TRP A 531 -31.04 -4.29 60.33
N GLU A 532 -31.65 -3.27 59.72
CA GLU A 532 -32.50 -2.30 60.40
C GLU A 532 -33.70 -2.98 61.11
N LYS A 533 -34.36 -3.92 60.43
CA LYS A 533 -35.44 -4.73 61.04
C LYS A 533 -34.91 -5.58 62.21
N GLY A 534 -33.71 -6.14 62.10
CA GLY A 534 -33.05 -6.88 63.17
C GLY A 534 -32.78 -6.00 64.39
N ILE A 535 -32.19 -4.82 64.18
CA ILE A 535 -31.91 -3.82 65.23
C ILE A 535 -33.20 -3.36 65.91
N LEU A 536 -34.25 -3.07 65.14
CA LEU A 536 -35.56 -2.69 65.68
C LEU A 536 -36.17 -3.78 66.57
N ARG A 537 -36.10 -5.05 66.16
CA ARG A 537 -36.57 -6.18 66.98
C ARG A 537 -35.78 -6.32 68.28
N MET A 538 -34.45 -6.18 68.22
CA MET A 538 -33.60 -6.21 69.42
C MET A 538 -33.98 -5.08 70.38
N ARG A 539 -34.21 -3.87 69.88
CA ARG A 539 -34.69 -2.73 70.70
C ARG A 539 -36.05 -3.01 71.34
N GLN A 540 -36.99 -3.58 70.59
CA GLN A 540 -38.33 -3.93 71.10
C GLN A 540 -38.29 -5.03 72.17
N SER A 541 -37.42 -6.05 72.03
CA SER A 541 -37.24 -7.08 73.06
C SER A 541 -36.66 -6.51 74.35
N THR A 542 -35.79 -5.51 74.26
CA THR A 542 -35.22 -4.82 75.44
C THR A 542 -36.27 -4.00 76.18
N SER A 543 -37.23 -3.41 75.48
CA SER A 543 -38.33 -2.62 76.07
C SER A 543 -39.45 -3.46 76.68
N GLN A 544 -39.53 -4.76 76.39
CA GLN A 544 -40.50 -5.69 77.00
C GLN A 544 -39.95 -6.40 78.25
N LEU A 545 -38.63 -6.33 78.49
CA LEU A 545 -37.92 -6.94 79.62
C LEU A 545 -37.54 -5.92 80.72
N ALA A 546 -37.71 -4.63 80.46
CA ALA A 546 -37.64 -3.54 81.43
C ALA A 546 -39.05 -3.18 81.90
#